data_AF-A0A6A3AM96-F1
#
_entry.id   AF-A0A6A3AM96-F1
#
_cell.length_a   1.000
_cell.length_b   1.000
_cell.length_c   1.000
_cell.angle_alpha   90.00
_cell.angle_beta   90.00
_cell.angle_gamma   90.00
#
_symmetry.space_group_name_H-M   'P 1'
#
loop_
_entity.id
_entity.type
_entity.pdbx_description
1 polymer ?
#
loop_
_entity_poly.entity_id
_entity_poly.type
_entity_poly.pdbx_seq_one_letter_code
_entity_poly.pdbx_strand_id
1 'polypeptide(L)'
;MVDHGVVYERNLAFLVECRGAFGSIIELKEILVHSSNCLATKALKDGKRHTGFVKSCISFSEVTIPSIPGQIKQLNLYLETAEVALLGGLVSHSDDLIDSAINCLQSYDLMEGSRTVDSDGILSSIRKLCSLLIMVPAYEYAKINHTYKGRHRGAAEGAIYAQLAKKCLMQILGNPEVGVLHMPKNILLIIHSRSWSPRLGARLFCAIISLSATLSQERLPYHADHPEIMGNDLLFFGDSSYVRELLSLAESVLQNLVDIIEQEPSRAARGSMSLEACN
;
A
#
# COMPACT_ATOMS: atom_id res chain seq x y z
N MET A 1 -32.25 -13.09 -20.85
CA MET A 1 -31.09 -12.89 -19.95
C MET A 1 -30.79 -11.41 -19.92
N VAL A 2 -30.80 -10.78 -18.73
CA VAL A 2 -30.39 -9.38 -18.59
C VAL A 2 -28.87 -9.32 -18.71
N ASP A 3 -28.35 -8.53 -19.65
CA ASP A 3 -26.92 -8.33 -19.82
C ASP A 3 -26.39 -7.37 -18.75
N HIS A 4 -25.98 -7.92 -17.62
CA HIS A 4 -25.42 -7.16 -16.52
C HIS A 4 -24.15 -6.38 -16.92
N GLY A 5 -23.40 -6.84 -17.92
CA GLY A 5 -22.20 -6.13 -18.40
C GLY A 5 -22.53 -4.79 -19.04
N VAL A 6 -23.59 -4.74 -19.85
CA VAL A 6 -24.06 -3.49 -20.47
C VAL A 6 -24.53 -2.47 -19.42
N VAL A 7 -25.09 -2.92 -18.29
CA VAL A 7 -25.49 -2.03 -17.19
C VAL A 7 -24.26 -1.45 -16.49
N TYR A 8 -23.23 -2.26 -16.24
CA TYR A 8 -21.98 -1.80 -15.63
C TYR A 8 -21.26 -0.75 -16.49
N GLU A 9 -21.09 -1.03 -17.78
CA GLU A 9 -20.44 -0.10 -18.72
C GLU A 9 -21.19 1.24 -18.83
N ARG A 10 -22.53 1.21 -18.86
CA ARG A 10 -23.35 2.44 -18.85
C ARG A 10 -23.17 3.24 -17.57
N ASN A 11 -23.08 2.58 -16.41
CA ASN A 11 -22.86 3.28 -15.14
C ASN A 11 -21.49 3.96 -15.11
N LEU A 12 -20.43 3.30 -15.58
CA LEU A 12 -19.11 3.92 -15.66
C LEU A 12 -19.08 5.07 -16.68
N ALA A 13 -19.72 4.90 -17.84
CA ALA A 13 -19.84 5.96 -18.83
C ALA A 13 -20.53 7.22 -18.24
N PHE A 14 -21.58 7.03 -17.45
CA PHE A 14 -22.22 8.13 -16.73
C PHE A 14 -21.27 8.84 -15.76
N LEU A 15 -20.43 8.10 -15.01
CA LEU A 15 -19.42 8.73 -14.14
C LEU A 15 -18.38 9.54 -14.93
N VAL A 16 -17.97 9.05 -16.11
CA VAL A 16 -17.07 9.77 -17.02
C VAL A 16 -17.71 11.07 -17.53
N GLU A 17 -18.98 11.01 -17.94
CA GLU A 17 -19.76 12.20 -18.34
C GLU A 17 -19.87 13.19 -17.18
N CYS A 18 -20.18 12.74 -15.97
CA CYS A 18 -20.24 13.60 -14.79
C CYS A 18 -18.89 14.27 -14.50
N ARG A 19 -17.77 13.53 -14.58
CA ARG A 19 -16.43 14.10 -14.40
C ARG A 19 -16.14 15.21 -15.42
N GLY A 20 -16.56 15.02 -16.66
CA GLY A 20 -16.40 16.02 -17.73
C GLY A 20 -17.30 17.25 -17.54
N ALA A 21 -18.58 17.04 -17.28
CA ALA A 21 -19.57 18.11 -17.17
C ALA A 21 -19.42 18.95 -15.90
N PHE A 22 -18.99 18.33 -14.79
CA PHE A 22 -18.95 18.96 -13.47
C PHE A 22 -17.53 19.01 -12.88
N GLY A 23 -16.50 19.05 -13.73
CA GLY A 23 -15.09 18.99 -13.31
C GLY A 23 -14.63 20.13 -12.37
N SER A 24 -15.41 21.20 -12.22
CA SER A 24 -15.18 22.29 -11.27
C SER A 24 -15.68 22.00 -9.85
N ILE A 25 -16.59 21.04 -9.67
CA ILE A 25 -17.17 20.70 -8.36
C ILE A 25 -16.28 19.68 -7.66
N ILE A 26 -15.57 20.12 -6.62
CA ILE A 26 -14.57 19.32 -5.93
C ILE A 26 -15.19 18.13 -5.19
N GLU A 27 -16.26 18.39 -4.42
CA GLU A 27 -16.95 17.40 -3.60
C GLU A 27 -17.53 16.27 -4.46
N LEU A 28 -17.92 16.61 -5.70
CA LEU A 28 -18.42 15.62 -6.64
C LEU A 28 -17.31 14.65 -7.06
N LYS A 29 -16.06 15.10 -7.23
CA LYS A 29 -14.95 14.21 -7.62
C LYS A 29 -14.70 13.11 -6.60
N GLU A 30 -14.80 13.43 -5.30
CA GLU A 30 -14.71 12.44 -4.22
C GLU A 30 -15.83 11.40 -4.36
N ILE A 31 -17.06 11.85 -4.57
CA ILE A 31 -18.23 10.98 -4.81
C ILE A 31 -18.03 10.10 -6.05
N LEU A 32 -17.47 10.64 -7.13
CA LEU A 32 -17.20 9.89 -8.37
C LEU A 32 -16.18 8.77 -8.15
N VAL A 33 -15.10 9.03 -7.40
CA VAL A 33 -14.09 8.00 -7.07
C VAL A 33 -14.71 6.89 -6.23
N HIS A 34 -15.42 7.23 -5.14
CA HIS A 34 -16.10 6.21 -4.32
C HIS A 34 -17.15 5.43 -5.12
N SER A 35 -17.89 6.09 -6.02
CA SER A 35 -18.86 5.43 -6.89
C SER A 35 -18.20 4.46 -7.86
N SER A 36 -17.06 4.83 -8.46
CA SER A 36 -16.27 3.95 -9.33
C SER A 36 -15.75 2.72 -8.57
N ASN A 37 -15.16 2.93 -7.39
CA ASN A 37 -14.66 1.84 -6.53
C ASN A 37 -15.79 0.90 -6.09
N CYS A 38 -16.98 1.44 -5.81
CA CYS A 38 -18.18 0.67 -5.50
C CYS A 38 -18.67 -0.16 -6.70
N LEU A 39 -18.66 0.39 -7.92
CA LEU A 39 -18.98 -0.35 -9.14
C LEU A 39 -18.02 -1.51 -9.38
N ALA A 40 -16.71 -1.27 -9.24
CA ALA A 40 -15.67 -2.29 -9.33
C ALA A 40 -15.91 -3.41 -8.31
N THR A 41 -16.17 -3.05 -7.05
CA THR A 41 -16.43 -4.03 -5.97
C THR A 41 -17.68 -4.86 -6.24
N LYS A 42 -18.76 -4.25 -6.76
CA LYS A 42 -19.98 -4.98 -7.16
C LYS A 42 -19.71 -5.95 -8.30
N ALA A 43 -18.97 -5.51 -9.32
CA ALA A 43 -18.59 -6.38 -10.44
C ALA A 43 -17.72 -7.57 -9.98
N LEU A 44 -16.83 -7.37 -9.00
CA LEU A 44 -16.06 -8.45 -8.39
C LEU A 44 -16.94 -9.46 -7.64
N LYS A 45 -17.94 -8.97 -6.89
CA LYS A 45 -18.87 -9.82 -6.12
C LYS A 45 -19.84 -10.62 -6.98
N ASP A 46 -20.18 -10.13 -8.17
CA ASP A 46 -21.10 -10.82 -9.09
C ASP A 46 -20.51 -12.10 -9.72
N GLY A 47 -19.27 -12.47 -9.38
CA GLY A 47 -18.62 -13.73 -9.77
C GLY A 47 -18.19 -13.81 -11.24
N LYS A 48 -18.74 -12.94 -12.09
CA LYS A 48 -18.25 -12.66 -13.43
C LYS A 48 -17.09 -11.69 -13.32
N ARG A 49 -15.86 -12.20 -13.21
CA ARG A 49 -14.65 -11.38 -13.17
C ARG A 49 -14.50 -10.58 -14.46
N HIS A 50 -15.17 -9.44 -14.54
CA HIS A 50 -15.04 -8.47 -15.61
C HIS A 50 -13.76 -7.67 -15.39
N THR A 51 -12.59 -8.33 -15.49
CA THR A 51 -11.28 -7.72 -15.21
C THR A 51 -11.04 -6.45 -16.02
N GLY A 52 -11.51 -6.43 -17.28
CA GLY A 52 -11.48 -5.23 -18.12
C GLY A 52 -12.29 -4.07 -17.55
N PHE A 53 -13.52 -4.34 -17.08
CA PHE A 53 -14.38 -3.33 -16.45
C PHE A 53 -13.80 -2.82 -15.13
N VAL A 54 -13.34 -3.74 -14.26
CA VAL A 54 -12.71 -3.39 -12.98
C VAL A 54 -11.48 -2.51 -13.25
N LYS A 55 -10.64 -2.88 -14.22
CA LYS A 55 -9.49 -2.06 -14.63
C LYS A 55 -9.92 -0.66 -15.09
N SER A 56 -10.97 -0.55 -15.90
CA SER A 56 -11.51 0.75 -16.32
C SER A 56 -11.99 1.60 -15.14
N CYS A 57 -12.66 1.00 -14.15
CA CYS A 57 -13.06 1.69 -12.91
C CYS A 57 -11.84 2.18 -12.10
N ILE A 58 -10.81 1.35 -11.95
CA ILE A 58 -9.57 1.71 -11.24
C ILE A 58 -8.86 2.85 -11.97
N SER A 59 -8.67 2.74 -13.29
CA SER A 59 -8.03 3.79 -14.08
C SER A 59 -8.81 5.10 -14.08
N PHE A 60 -10.15 5.05 -14.05
CA PHE A 60 -10.96 6.25 -13.84
C PHE A 60 -10.67 6.92 -12.49
N SER A 61 -10.56 6.13 -11.41
CA SER A 61 -10.21 6.65 -10.09
C SER A 61 -8.80 7.24 -10.07
N GLU A 62 -7.80 6.53 -10.63
CA GLU A 62 -6.39 6.96 -10.74
C GLU A 62 -6.24 8.34 -11.40
N VAL A 63 -6.96 8.59 -12.50
CA VAL A 63 -6.88 9.88 -13.20
C VAL A 63 -7.74 10.98 -12.57
N THR A 64 -8.58 10.65 -11.60
CA THR A 64 -9.49 11.61 -10.95
C THR A 64 -8.93 12.11 -9.62
N ILE A 65 -8.33 11.23 -8.81
CA ILE A 65 -7.78 11.55 -7.49
C ILE A 65 -6.77 12.72 -7.49
N PRO A 66 -5.83 12.84 -8.45
CA PRO A 66 -4.89 13.96 -8.50
C PRO A 66 -5.57 15.34 -8.58
N SER A 67 -6.80 15.40 -9.08
CA SER A 67 -7.57 16.65 -9.25
C SER A 67 -8.41 17.05 -8.04
N ILE A 68 -8.34 16.28 -6.94
CA ILE A 68 -9.02 16.54 -5.66
C ILE A 68 -8.04 17.26 -4.73
N PRO A 69 -8.39 18.43 -4.17
CA PRO A 69 -7.53 19.15 -3.23
C PRO A 69 -7.50 18.46 -1.85
N GLY A 70 -6.34 18.50 -1.20
CA GLY A 70 -6.11 18.00 0.15
C GLY A 70 -5.42 16.64 0.17
N GLN A 71 -4.19 16.60 0.65
CA GLN A 71 -3.31 15.43 0.60
C GLN A 71 -3.85 14.26 1.42
N ILE A 72 -4.50 14.53 2.56
CA ILE A 72 -5.12 13.48 3.39
C ILE A 72 -6.30 12.82 2.68
N LYS A 73 -7.11 13.61 1.95
CA LYS A 73 -8.20 13.07 1.15
C LYS A 73 -7.67 12.19 0.02
N GLN A 74 -6.66 12.68 -0.71
CA GLN A 74 -6.00 11.92 -1.77
C GLN A 74 -5.39 10.63 -1.25
N LEU A 75 -4.66 10.68 -0.14
CA LEU A 75 -4.12 9.51 0.56
C LEU A 75 -5.19 8.45 0.80
N ASN A 76 -6.31 8.84 1.43
CA ASN A 76 -7.38 7.89 1.75
C ASN A 76 -8.03 7.29 0.49
N LEU A 77 -8.29 8.12 -0.52
CA LEU A 77 -8.86 7.66 -1.80
C LEU A 77 -7.91 6.73 -2.56
N TYR A 78 -6.61 6.99 -2.55
CA TYR A 78 -5.61 6.10 -3.13
C TYR A 78 -5.59 4.76 -2.40
N LEU A 79 -5.58 4.74 -1.06
CA LEU A 79 -5.60 3.50 -0.28
C LEU A 79 -6.88 2.67 -0.50
N GLU A 80 -8.04 3.32 -0.55
CA GLU A 80 -9.31 2.66 -0.90
C GLU A 80 -9.30 2.08 -2.31
N THR A 81 -8.76 2.83 -3.28
CA THR A 81 -8.69 2.38 -4.68
C THR A 81 -7.69 1.22 -4.83
N ALA A 82 -6.56 1.28 -4.12
CA ALA A 82 -5.55 0.22 -4.10
C ALA A 82 -6.11 -1.10 -3.55
N GLU A 83 -6.91 -1.02 -2.48
CA GLU A 83 -7.60 -2.18 -1.91
C GLU A 83 -8.54 -2.84 -2.93
N VAL A 84 -9.34 -2.05 -3.66
CA VAL A 84 -10.22 -2.58 -4.72
C VAL A 84 -9.42 -3.14 -5.90
N ALA A 85 -8.31 -2.51 -6.27
CA ALA A 85 -7.40 -3.01 -7.31
C ALA A 85 -6.82 -4.38 -6.92
N LEU A 86 -6.36 -4.52 -5.67
CA LEU A 86 -5.82 -5.76 -5.13
C LEU A 86 -6.88 -6.89 -5.11
N LEU A 87 -8.10 -6.59 -4.66
CA LEU A 87 -9.23 -7.54 -4.73
C LEU A 87 -9.53 -7.98 -6.17
N GLY A 88 -9.30 -7.10 -7.14
CA GLY A 88 -9.46 -7.39 -8.57
C GLY A 88 -8.29 -8.11 -9.24
N GLY A 89 -7.23 -8.47 -8.50
CA GLY A 89 -6.03 -9.07 -9.09
C GLY A 89 -5.10 -8.08 -9.80
N LEU A 90 -5.36 -6.77 -9.70
CA LEU A 90 -4.64 -5.70 -10.41
C LEU A 90 -3.45 -5.20 -9.58
N VAL A 91 -2.48 -6.09 -9.30
CA VAL A 91 -1.35 -5.82 -8.40
C VAL A 91 -0.55 -4.57 -8.81
N SER A 92 -0.24 -4.40 -10.11
CA SER A 92 0.54 -3.24 -10.56
C SER A 92 -0.18 -1.91 -10.30
N HIS A 93 -1.50 -1.87 -10.50
CA HIS A 93 -2.30 -0.70 -10.18
C HIS A 93 -2.31 -0.45 -8.66
N SER A 94 -2.42 -1.51 -7.86
CA SER A 94 -2.34 -1.40 -6.40
C SER A 94 -1.00 -0.80 -5.95
N ASP A 95 0.12 -1.25 -6.54
CA ASP A 95 1.45 -0.74 -6.22
C ASP A 95 1.58 0.76 -6.58
N ASP A 96 1.20 1.15 -7.80
CA ASP A 96 1.23 2.54 -8.26
C ASP A 96 0.35 3.47 -7.39
N LEU A 97 -0.81 2.97 -6.96
CA LEU A 97 -1.73 3.67 -6.07
C LEU A 97 -1.16 3.83 -4.66
N ILE A 98 -0.48 2.80 -4.14
CA ILE A 98 0.21 2.86 -2.84
C ILE A 98 1.37 3.86 -2.89
N ASP A 99 2.17 3.86 -3.96
CA ASP A 99 3.21 4.87 -4.16
C ASP A 99 2.62 6.28 -4.20
N SER A 100 1.50 6.46 -4.89
CA SER A 100 0.79 7.74 -4.93
C SER A 100 0.28 8.16 -3.54
N ALA A 101 -0.22 7.22 -2.74
CA ALA A 101 -0.59 7.44 -1.34
C ALA A 101 0.61 7.87 -0.48
N ILE A 102 1.75 7.20 -0.62
CA ILE A 102 2.99 7.53 0.10
C ILE A 102 3.50 8.93 -0.29
N ASN A 103 3.40 9.30 -1.56
CA ASN A 103 3.74 10.65 -2.04
C ASN A 103 2.82 11.74 -1.46
N CYS A 104 1.53 11.45 -1.28
CA CYS A 104 0.62 12.34 -0.53
C CYS A 104 1.05 12.49 0.93
N LEU A 105 1.45 11.39 1.57
CA LEU A 105 2.01 11.43 2.93
C LEU A 105 3.27 12.27 3.01
N GLN A 106 4.17 12.21 2.02
CA GLN A 106 5.40 13.03 1.95
C GLN A 106 5.14 14.52 1.73
N SER A 107 4.11 14.85 0.96
CA SER A 107 3.77 16.23 0.58
C SER A 107 2.87 16.94 1.59
N TYR A 108 2.34 16.22 2.58
CA TYR A 108 1.45 16.79 3.60
C TYR A 108 2.22 17.77 4.51
N ASP A 109 2.03 19.07 4.36
CA ASP A 109 2.72 20.05 5.21
C ASP A 109 2.07 20.10 6.60
N LEU A 110 2.87 19.90 7.65
CA LEU A 110 2.41 20.04 9.05
C LEU A 110 2.05 21.50 9.38
N MET A 111 2.33 22.44 8.48
CA MET A 111 2.20 23.88 8.64
C MET A 111 0.87 24.47 8.12
N GLU A 112 -0.17 23.68 7.84
CA GLU A 112 -1.54 24.21 7.65
C GLU A 112 -2.08 24.79 8.98
N GLY A 113 -1.62 26.00 9.30
CA GLY A 113 -1.67 26.68 10.60
C GLY A 113 -3.04 27.17 11.06
N SER A 114 -4.08 26.33 10.99
CA SER A 114 -5.39 26.67 11.57
C SER A 114 -6.25 25.47 11.98
N ARG A 115 -5.90 24.23 11.61
CA ARG A 115 -6.64 23.03 12.04
C ARG A 115 -5.72 22.17 12.89
N THR A 116 -6.23 21.69 14.03
CA THR A 116 -5.59 20.63 14.79
C THR A 116 -5.21 19.52 13.80
N VAL A 117 -3.91 19.19 13.69
CA VAL A 117 -3.45 18.04 12.89
C VAL A 117 -4.37 16.88 13.26
N ASP A 118 -5.10 16.34 12.28
CA ASP A 118 -5.97 15.19 12.47
C ASP A 118 -5.09 13.96 12.68
N SER A 119 -4.52 13.90 13.88
CA SER A 119 -3.50 12.96 14.30
C SER A 119 -4.06 11.54 14.27
N ASP A 120 -5.35 11.40 14.62
CA ASP A 120 -6.07 10.15 14.54
C ASP A 120 -6.37 9.76 13.08
N GLY A 121 -6.72 10.72 12.22
CA GLY A 121 -6.86 10.50 10.79
C GLY A 121 -5.58 9.98 10.13
N ILE A 122 -4.44 10.66 10.34
CA ILE A 122 -3.14 10.25 9.80
C ILE A 122 -2.72 8.87 10.30
N LEU A 123 -2.86 8.63 11.61
CA LEU A 123 -2.57 7.33 12.20
C LEU A 123 -3.45 6.22 11.61
N SER A 124 -4.74 6.51 11.38
CA SER A 124 -5.67 5.59 10.73
C SER A 124 -5.24 5.26 9.31
N SER A 125 -4.87 6.28 8.51
CA SER A 125 -4.38 6.08 7.14
C SER A 125 -3.09 5.25 7.09
N ILE A 126 -2.12 5.52 7.98
CA ILE A 126 -0.87 4.76 8.05
C ILE A 126 -1.13 3.31 8.48
N ARG A 127 -2.02 3.08 9.44
CA ARG A 127 -2.43 1.71 9.82
C ARG A 127 -3.12 0.99 8.66
N LYS A 128 -3.98 1.67 7.91
CA LYS A 128 -4.62 1.10 6.72
C LYS A 128 -3.58 0.73 5.66
N LEU A 129 -2.58 1.59 5.43
CA LEU A 129 -1.46 1.30 4.55
C LEU A 129 -0.67 0.08 5.04
N CYS A 130 -0.29 0.02 6.33
CA CYS A 130 0.38 -1.15 6.90
C CYS A 130 -0.45 -2.44 6.70
N SER A 131 -1.76 -2.39 6.95
CA SER A 131 -2.65 -3.54 6.74
C SER A 131 -2.69 -3.97 5.27
N LEU A 132 -2.73 -3.03 4.34
CA LEU A 132 -2.71 -3.33 2.91
C LEU A 132 -1.38 -3.99 2.48
N LEU A 133 -0.25 -3.50 2.99
CA LEU A 133 1.09 -4.04 2.71
C LEU A 133 1.29 -5.49 3.15
N ILE A 134 0.46 -6.02 4.07
CA ILE A 134 0.48 -7.44 4.43
C ILE A 134 0.00 -8.31 3.25
N MET A 135 -0.99 -7.83 2.51
CA MET A 135 -1.63 -8.57 1.39
C MET A 135 -0.99 -8.30 0.04
N VAL A 136 -0.38 -7.13 -0.14
CA VAL A 136 0.26 -6.75 -1.40
C VAL A 136 1.50 -7.63 -1.56
N PRO A 137 1.53 -8.51 -2.58
CA PRO A 137 2.72 -9.30 -2.83
C PRO A 137 3.85 -8.35 -3.19
N ALA A 138 5.03 -8.53 -2.60
CA ALA A 138 6.24 -7.89 -3.15
C ALA A 138 6.61 -8.59 -4.48
N TYR A 139 5.83 -8.29 -5.51
CA TYR A 139 5.69 -9.05 -6.74
C TYR A 139 6.96 -9.02 -7.62
N GLU A 140 7.74 -7.94 -7.53
CA GLU A 140 8.99 -7.80 -8.29
C GLU A 140 10.09 -8.76 -7.83
N TYR A 141 10.12 -9.13 -6.54
CA TYR A 141 11.02 -10.18 -6.02
C TYR A 141 10.51 -11.60 -6.34
N ALA A 142 9.18 -11.80 -6.30
CA ALA A 142 8.55 -13.10 -6.44
C ALA A 142 8.65 -13.71 -7.86
N LYS A 143 8.50 -12.90 -8.92
CA LYS A 143 8.61 -13.36 -10.32
C LYS A 143 10.01 -13.89 -10.65
N ILE A 144 11.02 -13.34 -9.98
CA ILE A 144 12.42 -13.77 -10.06
C ILE A 144 12.56 -15.17 -9.45
N ASN A 145 12.10 -15.40 -8.22
CA ASN A 145 12.27 -16.69 -7.56
C ASN A 145 11.45 -17.85 -8.19
N HIS A 146 10.24 -17.57 -8.68
CA HIS A 146 9.36 -18.61 -9.25
C HIS A 146 9.75 -19.05 -10.66
N THR A 147 10.22 -18.13 -11.52
CA THR A 147 10.76 -18.48 -12.85
C THR A 147 12.06 -19.28 -12.73
N TYR A 148 12.86 -19.03 -11.68
CA TYR A 148 14.10 -19.75 -11.39
C TYR A 148 13.86 -21.17 -10.86
N LYS A 149 12.90 -21.37 -9.94
CA LYS A 149 12.62 -22.71 -9.37
C LYS A 149 11.82 -23.63 -10.30
N GLY A 150 11.01 -23.06 -11.21
CA GLY A 150 10.05 -23.83 -12.00
C GLY A 150 10.55 -24.46 -13.31
N ARG A 151 11.74 -24.11 -13.84
CA ARG A 151 12.08 -24.49 -15.23
C ARG A 151 13.47 -25.02 -15.56
N HIS A 152 14.40 -25.18 -14.63
CA HIS A 152 15.75 -25.68 -14.97
C HIS A 152 16.15 -26.94 -14.20
N ARG A 153 15.99 -28.10 -14.86
CA ARG A 153 16.73 -29.34 -14.59
C ARG A 153 18.19 -29.28 -15.07
N GLY A 154 18.72 -28.12 -15.44
CA GLY A 154 20.11 -27.95 -15.90
C GLY A 154 20.73 -26.66 -15.37
N ALA A 155 21.77 -26.77 -14.54
CA ALA A 155 22.36 -25.67 -13.78
C ALA A 155 23.06 -24.57 -14.61
N ALA A 156 23.49 -24.87 -15.84
CA ALA A 156 24.26 -23.95 -16.67
C ALA A 156 23.38 -22.99 -17.52
N GLU A 157 22.26 -23.47 -18.07
CA GLU A 157 21.34 -22.64 -18.86
C GLU A 157 20.52 -21.70 -17.96
N GLY A 158 20.15 -22.15 -16.76
CA GLY A 158 19.49 -21.31 -15.76
C GLY A 158 20.32 -20.08 -15.38
N ALA A 159 21.65 -20.19 -15.36
CA ALA A 159 22.55 -19.08 -15.03
C ALA A 159 22.62 -18.00 -16.14
N ILE A 160 22.51 -18.39 -17.42
CA ILE A 160 22.56 -17.46 -18.55
C ILE A 160 21.22 -16.71 -18.67
N TYR A 161 20.09 -17.41 -18.51
CA TYR A 161 18.76 -16.79 -18.46
C TYR A 161 18.56 -15.91 -17.22
N ALA A 162 19.11 -16.32 -16.08
CA ALA A 162 19.21 -15.51 -14.87
C ALA A 162 19.93 -14.17 -15.13
N GLN A 163 21.06 -14.22 -15.83
CA GLN A 163 21.88 -13.06 -16.13
C GLN A 163 21.24 -12.16 -17.20
N LEU A 164 20.55 -12.74 -18.19
CA LEU A 164 19.78 -12.01 -19.20
C LEU A 164 18.50 -11.40 -18.63
N ALA A 165 17.76 -12.10 -17.77
CA ALA A 165 16.59 -11.57 -17.08
C ALA A 165 16.99 -10.44 -16.11
N LYS A 166 18.08 -10.62 -15.36
CA LYS A 166 18.69 -9.57 -14.52
C LYS A 166 19.14 -8.35 -15.35
N LYS A 167 19.73 -8.58 -16.53
CA LYS A 167 20.18 -7.53 -17.47
C LYS A 167 19.02 -6.80 -18.15
N CYS A 168 17.93 -7.51 -18.46
CA CYS A 168 16.72 -6.93 -19.03
C CYS A 168 15.90 -6.17 -17.96
N LEU A 169 15.89 -6.64 -16.69
CA LEU A 169 15.26 -5.95 -15.56
C LEU A 169 15.96 -4.64 -15.20
N MET A 170 17.30 -4.61 -15.24
CA MET A 170 18.10 -3.39 -15.01
C MET A 170 17.80 -2.27 -16.02
N GLN A 171 17.25 -2.61 -17.20
CA GLN A 171 16.89 -1.66 -18.24
C GLN A 171 15.42 -1.19 -18.19
N ILE A 172 14.53 -1.90 -17.50
CA ILE A 172 13.07 -1.63 -17.54
C ILE A 172 12.54 -1.06 -16.21
N LEU A 173 13.09 -1.43 -15.04
CA LEU A 173 12.40 -1.22 -13.75
C LEU A 173 13.21 -0.55 -12.62
N GLY A 174 14.40 -0.01 -12.85
CA GLY A 174 15.07 0.80 -11.82
C GLY A 174 15.37 0.05 -10.51
N ASN A 175 16.59 -0.49 -10.46
CA ASN A 175 17.30 -0.92 -9.25
C ASN A 175 16.73 -2.10 -8.40
N PRO A 176 17.24 -3.34 -8.57
CA PRO A 176 16.94 -4.47 -7.68
C PRO A 176 17.44 -4.32 -6.23
N GLU A 177 18.11 -3.22 -5.87
CA GLU A 177 18.54 -2.89 -4.50
C GLU A 177 17.42 -2.35 -3.60
N VAL A 178 16.23 -2.07 -4.14
CA VAL A 178 15.15 -1.40 -3.39
C VAL A 178 14.61 -2.25 -2.23
N GLY A 179 14.82 -3.57 -2.25
CA GLY A 179 14.53 -4.48 -1.12
C GLY A 179 13.04 -4.79 -0.96
N VAL A 180 12.73 -5.89 -0.27
CA VAL A 180 11.34 -6.38 -0.12
C VAL A 180 10.53 -5.44 0.77
N LEU A 181 11.20 -4.71 1.65
CA LEU A 181 10.60 -3.81 2.63
C LEU A 181 10.72 -2.33 2.25
N HIS A 182 10.78 -2.02 0.95
CA HIS A 182 10.91 -0.64 0.48
C HIS A 182 9.75 0.26 0.92
N MET A 183 8.49 -0.20 0.82
CA MET A 183 7.34 0.57 1.29
C MET A 183 7.41 0.84 2.81
N PRO A 184 7.61 -0.17 3.69
CA PRO A 184 7.85 0.07 5.11
C PRO A 184 9.02 1.04 5.39
N LYS A 185 10.13 0.92 4.67
CA LYS A 185 11.29 1.82 4.80
C LYS A 185 10.95 3.25 4.38
N ASN A 186 10.20 3.44 3.31
CA ASN A 186 9.73 4.75 2.87
C ASN A 186 8.80 5.40 3.92
N ILE A 187 7.90 4.62 4.52
CA ILE A 187 7.05 5.11 5.62
C ILE A 187 7.92 5.54 6.81
N LEU A 188 8.93 4.74 7.18
CA LEU A 188 9.85 5.09 8.26
C LEU A 188 10.60 6.40 7.97
N LEU A 189 11.11 6.56 6.75
CA LEU A 189 11.77 7.81 6.32
C LEU A 189 10.82 9.02 6.41
N ILE A 190 9.54 8.86 6.09
CA ILE A 190 8.53 9.91 6.23
C ILE A 190 8.31 10.26 7.70
N ILE A 191 8.25 9.26 8.58
CA ILE A 191 8.12 9.48 10.02
C ILE A 191 9.34 10.26 10.54
N HIS A 192 10.55 9.90 10.11
CA HIS A 192 11.80 10.57 10.53
C HIS A 192 11.99 11.98 9.98
N SER A 193 11.53 12.23 8.76
CA SER A 193 11.69 13.55 8.11
C SER A 193 10.78 14.64 8.70
N ARG A 194 9.94 14.32 9.70
CA ARG A 194 8.88 15.19 10.19
C ARG A 194 8.84 15.29 11.71
N SER A 195 8.47 16.47 12.17
CA SER A 195 8.31 16.79 13.59
C SER A 195 6.91 16.42 14.09
N TRP A 196 6.66 15.12 14.27
CA TRP A 196 5.42 14.63 14.91
C TRP A 196 5.41 14.93 16.41
N SER A 197 4.22 15.04 17.01
CA SER A 197 4.14 15.07 18.48
C SER A 197 4.68 13.75 19.05
N PRO A 198 5.36 13.73 20.22
CA PRO A 198 5.97 12.53 20.77
C PRO A 198 5.01 11.33 20.85
N ARG A 199 3.77 11.59 21.31
CA ARG A 199 2.73 10.57 21.41
C ARG A 199 2.28 10.03 20.05
N LEU A 200 2.11 10.90 19.04
CA LEU A 200 1.75 10.44 17.70
C LEU A 200 2.91 9.66 17.07
N GLY A 201 4.15 10.16 17.19
CA GLY A 201 5.35 9.47 16.71
C GLY A 201 5.47 8.06 17.30
N ALA A 202 5.27 7.90 18.61
CA ALA A 202 5.24 6.59 19.26
C ALA A 202 4.16 5.67 18.66
N ARG A 203 2.93 6.16 18.46
CA ARG A 203 1.83 5.37 17.84
C ARG A 203 2.13 4.98 16.39
N LEU A 204 2.84 5.81 15.64
CA LEU A 204 3.27 5.52 14.27
C LEU A 204 4.36 4.44 14.25
N PHE A 205 5.36 4.50 15.13
CA PHE A 205 6.34 3.43 15.28
C PHE A 205 5.69 2.11 15.69
N CYS A 206 4.73 2.12 16.62
CA CYS A 206 3.96 0.92 16.97
C CYS A 206 3.22 0.30 15.78
N ALA A 207 2.70 1.12 14.85
CA ALA A 207 2.06 0.62 13.63
C ALA A 207 3.06 -0.13 12.73
N ILE A 208 4.29 0.37 12.58
CA ILE A 208 5.34 -0.31 11.83
C ILE A 208 5.83 -1.56 12.56
N ILE A 209 5.98 -1.54 13.90
CA ILE A 209 6.31 -2.74 14.67
C ILE A 209 5.25 -3.83 14.48
N SER A 210 3.97 -3.45 14.52
CA SER A 210 2.84 -4.38 14.29
C SER A 210 2.88 -4.97 12.89
N LEU A 211 3.20 -4.15 11.87
CA LEU A 211 3.42 -4.62 10.51
C LEU A 211 4.58 -5.62 10.45
N SER A 212 5.74 -5.27 11.01
CA SER A 212 6.92 -6.13 11.01
C SER A 212 6.68 -7.44 11.74
N ALA A 213 5.98 -7.41 12.87
CA ALA A 213 5.59 -8.59 13.64
C ALA A 213 4.58 -9.47 12.88
N THR A 214 3.71 -8.87 12.07
CA THR A 214 2.78 -9.63 11.23
C THR A 214 3.51 -10.28 10.06
N LEU A 215 4.40 -9.54 9.40
CA LEU A 215 5.22 -10.01 8.29
C LEU A 215 6.24 -11.10 8.69
N SER A 216 6.59 -11.20 9.97
CA SER A 216 7.49 -12.25 10.48
C SER A 216 6.79 -13.58 10.76
N GLN A 217 5.45 -13.62 10.70
CA GLN A 217 4.69 -14.85 10.94
C GLN A 217 4.90 -15.85 9.81
N GLU A 218 5.04 -17.14 10.15
CA GLU A 218 5.14 -18.23 9.17
C GLU A 218 3.90 -18.32 8.26
N ARG A 219 2.75 -17.91 8.79
CA ARG A 219 1.48 -17.81 8.08
C ARG A 219 0.83 -16.48 8.42
N LEU A 220 0.54 -15.68 7.40
CA LEU A 220 -0.07 -14.37 7.59
C LEU A 220 -1.53 -14.51 8.06
N PRO A 221 -2.02 -13.52 8.82
CA PRO A 221 -3.38 -13.55 9.38
C PRO A 221 -4.47 -13.42 8.30
N TYR A 222 -4.15 -12.82 7.15
CA TYR A 222 -5.05 -12.65 6.02
C TYR A 222 -4.27 -12.47 4.72
N HIS A 223 -4.96 -12.72 3.60
CA HIS A 223 -4.43 -12.71 2.24
C HIS A 223 -5.44 -12.08 1.30
N ALA A 224 -4.98 -11.59 0.14
CA ALA A 224 -5.90 -11.19 -0.93
C ALA A 224 -6.70 -12.42 -1.42
N ASP A 225 -8.03 -12.29 -1.48
CA ASP A 225 -8.92 -13.36 -1.96
C ASP A 225 -8.94 -13.42 -3.50
N HIS A 226 -7.76 -13.63 -4.10
CA HIS A 226 -7.58 -13.76 -5.54
C HIS A 226 -6.56 -14.86 -5.85
N PRO A 227 -6.89 -15.86 -6.69
CA PRO A 227 -6.08 -17.07 -6.90
C PRO A 227 -4.73 -16.81 -7.56
N GLU A 228 -4.55 -15.67 -8.22
CA GLU A 228 -3.30 -15.28 -8.87
C GLU A 228 -2.40 -14.42 -7.96
N ILE A 229 -2.91 -14.00 -6.80
CA ILE A 229 -2.14 -13.24 -5.81
C ILE A 229 -1.64 -14.21 -4.75
N MET A 230 -0.32 -14.39 -4.71
CA MET A 230 0.33 -15.18 -3.66
C MET A 230 0.64 -14.29 -2.45
N GLY A 231 0.46 -14.83 -1.24
CA GLY A 231 0.80 -14.15 0.01
C GLY A 231 2.31 -13.98 0.22
N ASN A 232 2.70 -12.95 0.99
CA ASN A 232 4.10 -12.71 1.32
C ASN A 232 4.71 -13.87 2.15
N ASP A 233 3.93 -14.54 3.00
CA ASP A 233 4.35 -15.79 3.68
C ASP A 233 4.74 -16.88 2.69
N LEU A 234 4.02 -17.05 1.59
CA LEU A 234 4.36 -18.04 0.56
C LEU A 234 5.55 -17.60 -0.31
N LEU A 235 5.64 -16.31 -0.62
CA LEU A 235 6.67 -15.76 -1.49
C LEU A 235 8.04 -15.72 -0.83
N PHE A 236 8.10 -15.43 0.46
CA PHE A 236 9.35 -15.21 1.21
C PHE A 236 9.63 -16.26 2.29
N PHE A 237 8.84 -17.33 2.34
CA PHE A 237 9.05 -18.42 3.30
C PHE A 237 10.50 -18.92 3.29
N GLY A 238 11.17 -18.83 4.45
CA GLY A 238 12.53 -19.31 4.63
C GLY A 238 13.63 -18.48 3.93
N ASP A 239 13.31 -17.30 3.38
CA ASP A 239 14.31 -16.42 2.79
C ASP A 239 15.07 -15.64 3.88
N SER A 240 16.33 -16.03 4.11
CA SER A 240 17.19 -15.38 5.11
C SER A 240 17.47 -13.90 4.85
N SER A 241 17.38 -13.44 3.60
CA SER A 241 17.58 -12.03 3.26
C SER A 241 16.38 -11.19 3.68
N TYR A 242 15.18 -11.70 3.42
CA TYR A 242 13.91 -11.12 3.87
C TYR A 242 13.87 -11.00 5.40
N VAL A 243 14.17 -12.10 6.11
CA VAL A 243 14.19 -12.12 7.59
C VAL A 243 15.21 -11.10 8.13
N ARG A 244 16.40 -11.02 7.54
CA ARG A 244 17.43 -10.05 7.98
C ARG A 244 16.99 -8.61 7.74
N GLU A 245 16.39 -8.32 6.59
CA GLU A 245 15.87 -6.98 6.29
C GLU A 245 14.75 -6.58 7.25
N LEU A 246 13.85 -7.53 7.57
CA LEU A 246 12.74 -7.33 8.49
C LEU A 246 13.19 -7.08 9.92
N LEU A 247 14.17 -7.87 10.39
CA LEU A 247 14.78 -7.67 11.71
C LEU A 247 15.48 -6.31 11.79
N SER A 248 16.25 -5.94 10.77
CA SER A 248 16.93 -4.63 10.74
C SER A 248 15.95 -3.46 10.77
N LEU A 249 14.82 -3.56 10.06
CA LEU A 249 13.74 -2.58 10.13
C LEU A 249 13.13 -2.52 11.54
N ALA A 250 12.77 -3.68 12.10
CA ALA A 250 12.15 -3.76 13.42
C ALA A 250 13.05 -3.22 14.53
N GLU A 251 14.34 -3.56 14.52
CA GLU A 251 15.34 -3.04 15.45
C GLU A 251 15.45 -1.51 15.37
N SER A 252 15.54 -0.97 14.16
CA SER A 252 15.59 0.48 13.95
C SER A 252 14.34 1.18 14.49
N VAL A 253 13.15 0.67 14.16
CA VAL A 253 11.88 1.25 14.60
C VAL A 253 11.71 1.15 16.11
N LEU A 254 12.08 0.02 16.71
CA LEU A 254 12.01 -0.19 18.15
C LEU A 254 12.93 0.77 18.91
N GLN A 255 14.16 0.97 18.42
CA GLN A 255 15.07 1.94 19.03
C GLN A 255 14.48 3.35 18.99
N ASN A 256 13.93 3.78 17.84
CA ASN A 256 13.29 5.08 17.71
C ASN A 256 12.05 5.24 18.63
N LEU A 257 11.28 4.16 18.83
CA LEU A 257 10.16 4.15 19.76
C LEU A 257 10.62 4.31 21.22
N VAL A 258 11.69 3.63 21.61
CA VAL A 258 12.27 3.79 22.95
C VAL A 258 12.79 5.22 23.14
N ASP A 259 13.56 5.72 22.18
CA ASP A 259 14.16 7.06 22.24
C ASP A 259 13.10 8.16 22.37
N ILE A 260 12.02 8.11 21.59
CA ILE A 260 10.95 9.13 21.63
C ILE A 260 10.18 9.11 22.96
N ILE A 261 10.02 7.93 23.57
CA ILE A 261 9.38 7.79 24.89
C ILE A 261 10.31 8.31 25.99
N GLU A 262 11.60 7.95 25.97
CA GLU A 262 12.56 8.38 26.98
C GLU A 262 12.76 9.90 27.01
N GLN A 263 12.73 10.52 25.83
CA GLN A 263 12.87 11.97 25.66
C GLN A 263 11.64 12.76 26.11
N GLU A 264 10.47 12.14 26.32
CA GLU A 264 9.26 12.83 26.78
C GLU A 264 9.47 13.40 28.21
N PRO A 265 9.45 14.73 28.41
CA PRO A 265 9.76 15.35 29.70
C PRO A 265 8.72 15.06 30.78
N SER A 266 7.44 14.91 30.43
CA SER A 266 6.39 14.64 31.39
C SER A 266 6.40 13.18 31.82
N ARG A 267 6.69 12.91 33.10
CA ARG A 267 6.69 11.55 33.67
C ARG A 267 5.35 10.82 33.47
N ALA A 268 4.24 11.55 33.58
CA ALA A 268 2.91 10.98 33.39
C ALA A 268 2.66 10.65 31.90
N ALA A 269 3.03 11.55 30.98
CA ALA A 269 2.89 11.30 29.55
C ALA A 269 3.79 10.15 29.10
N ARG A 270 5.04 10.12 29.58
CA ARG A 270 5.98 9.01 29.36
C ARG A 270 5.40 7.68 29.80
N GLY A 271 4.87 7.59 31.03
CA GLY A 271 4.23 6.38 31.53
C GLY A 271 3.04 5.94 30.69
N SER A 272 2.18 6.87 30.25
CA SER A 272 1.07 6.58 29.34
C SER A 272 1.55 6.07 27.99
N MET A 273 2.57 6.70 27.41
CA MET A 273 3.15 6.30 26.12
C MET A 273 3.81 4.92 26.20
N SER A 274 4.52 4.61 27.28
CA SER A 274 5.08 3.28 27.52
C SER A 274 3.99 2.21 27.59
N LEU A 275 2.91 2.47 28.33
CA LEU A 275 1.77 1.54 28.42
C LEU A 275 1.08 1.36 27.06
N GLU A 276 0.88 2.43 26.30
CA GLU A 276 0.33 2.38 24.95
C GLU A 276 1.23 1.59 23.98
N ALA A 277 2.55 1.69 24.11
CA ALA A 277 3.50 0.99 23.26
C ALA A 277 3.58 -0.52 23.55
N CYS A 278 3.20 -0.95 24.76
CA CYS A 278 3.18 -2.37 25.14
C CYS A 278 1.86 -3.09 24.82
N ASN A 279 0.82 -2.37 24.42
CA ASN A 279 -0.47 -2.93 24.00
C ASN A 279 -0.46 -3.31 22.53
#